data_AF-A0A6A4CM20-F1
#
_entry.id   AF-A0A6A4CM20-F1
#
_cell.length_a   1.000
_cell.length_b   1.000
_cell.length_c   1.000
_cell.angle_alpha   90.00
_cell.angle_beta   90.00
_cell.angle_gamma   90.00
#
_symmetry.space_group_name_H-M   'P 1'
#
loop_
_entity.id
_entity.type
_entity.pdbx_description
1 polymer ?
#
loop_
_entity_poly.entity_id
_entity_poly.type
_entity_poly.pdbx_seq_one_letter_code
_entity_poly.pdbx_strand_id
1 'polypeptide(L)'
;MTVTAWYGSVYFYQDIDFRGDLYPLDISETQKCFNMQCFDDKVSSAKWVGLPRAGQIHGKSHIAFYTSKDCVGPHIHLPTDAFINGKRDNFPTNLRKYAMNDKLSSFMIWETSEKATNGITTTCKW
;
A
#
# COMPACT_ATOMS: atom_id res chain seq x y z
N MET A 1 15.07 21.58 -4.38
CA MET A 1 14.20 20.93 -3.37
C MET A 1 14.96 19.70 -2.90
N THR A 2 15.33 19.64 -1.63
CA THR A 2 15.95 18.44 -1.05
C THR A 2 14.85 17.41 -0.81
N VAL A 3 14.90 16.29 -1.53
CA VAL A 3 14.06 15.13 -1.21
C VAL A 3 14.59 14.57 0.11
N THR A 4 13.85 14.77 1.19
CA THR A 4 14.18 14.11 2.47
C THR A 4 13.98 12.61 2.28
N ALA A 5 15.05 11.83 2.42
CA ALA A 5 14.94 10.38 2.44
C ALA A 5 14.01 9.97 3.59
N TRP A 6 13.02 9.14 3.29
CA TRP A 6 12.08 8.60 4.25
C TRP A 6 12.15 7.07 4.20
N TYR A 7 11.79 6.45 5.32
CA TYR A 7 11.70 5.01 5.45
C TYR A 7 10.41 4.69 6.17
N GLY A 8 9.62 3.80 5.58
CA GLY A 8 8.38 3.32 6.16
C GLY A 8 8.23 1.83 5.96
N SER A 9 7.27 1.25 6.66
CA SER A 9 6.97 -0.17 6.54
C SER A 9 5.47 -0.35 6.31
N VAL A 10 5.13 -1.28 5.43
CA VAL A 10 3.76 -1.74 5.18
C VAL A 10 3.65 -3.17 5.68
N TYR A 11 2.61 -3.44 6.44
CA TYR A 11 2.33 -4.71 7.07
C TYR A 11 1.05 -5.26 6.45
N PHE A 12 1.19 -6.32 5.64
CA PHE A 12 0.08 -7.04 5.06
C PHE A 12 -0.24 -8.29 5.88
N TYR A 13 -1.52 -8.53 6.12
CA TYR A 13 -2.02 -9.62 6.95
C TYR A 13 -2.94 -10.51 6.15
N GLN A 14 -2.77 -11.82 6.30
CA GLN A 14 -3.59 -12.81 5.60
C GLN A 14 -5.05 -12.74 6.03
N ASP A 15 -5.30 -12.48 7.32
CA ASP A 15 -6.65 -12.39 7.86
C ASP A 15 -7.08 -10.94 8.13
N ILE A 16 -8.36 -10.77 8.41
CA ILE A 16 -8.90 -9.50 8.89
C ILE A 16 -8.38 -9.17 10.30
N ASP A 17 -8.56 -7.91 10.71
CA ASP A 17 -8.21 -7.40 12.04
C ASP A 17 -6.73 -7.59 12.41
N PHE A 18 -5.85 -7.54 11.41
CA PHE A 18 -4.39 -7.65 11.53
C PHE A 18 -3.92 -8.98 12.12
N ARG A 19 -4.51 -10.09 11.66
CA ARG A 19 -4.22 -11.46 12.12
C ARG A 19 -3.67 -12.34 11.00
N GLY A 20 -3.32 -13.57 11.36
CA GLY A 20 -2.79 -14.57 10.44
C GLY A 20 -1.35 -14.28 10.05
N ASP A 21 -0.92 -14.87 8.94
CA ASP A 21 0.42 -14.69 8.40
C ASP A 21 0.67 -13.21 8.07
N LEU A 22 1.87 -12.75 8.41
CA LEU A 22 2.31 -11.37 8.26
C LEU A 22 3.37 -11.29 7.16
N TYR A 23 3.17 -10.37 6.22
CA TYR A 23 4.13 -10.03 5.19
C TYR A 23 4.56 -8.56 5.31
N PRO A 24 5.69 -8.29 6.00
CA PRO A 24 6.19 -6.93 6.21
C PRO A 24 7.12 -6.50 5.07
N LEU A 25 6.91 -5.31 4.54
CA LEU A 25 7.75 -4.70 3.51
C LEU A 25 8.23 -3.32 3.94
N ASP A 26 9.52 -3.07 3.75
CA ASP A 26 10.13 -1.77 3.98
C ASP A 26 10.19 -1.01 2.67
N ILE A 27 9.79 0.25 2.69
CA ILE A 27 9.61 1.12 1.53
C ILE A 27 10.36 2.43 1.80
N SER A 28 11.09 2.87 0.78
CA SER A 28 11.79 4.16 0.77
C SER A 28 11.63 4.91 -0.56
N GLU A 29 10.81 4.38 -1.46
CA GLU A 29 10.58 4.92 -2.79
C GLU A 29 9.08 5.04 -3.06
N THR A 30 8.64 6.23 -3.47
CA THR A 30 7.30 6.44 -4.02
C THR A 30 7.30 6.14 -5.52
N GLN A 31 6.13 5.99 -6.12
CA GLN A 31 5.94 5.74 -7.57
C GLN A 31 6.64 4.47 -8.10
N LYS A 32 7.02 3.57 -7.20
CA LYS A 32 7.54 2.24 -7.51
C LYS A 32 6.45 1.22 -7.29
N CYS A 33 6.25 0.35 -8.27
CA CYS A 33 5.30 -0.74 -8.12
C CYS A 33 5.96 -1.94 -7.44
N PHE A 34 5.27 -2.54 -6.48
CA PHE A 34 5.71 -3.72 -5.76
C PHE A 34 4.75 -4.88 -6.00
N ASN A 35 5.15 -5.86 -6.81
CA ASN A 35 4.44 -7.12 -6.99
C ASN A 35 4.62 -8.01 -5.76
N MET A 36 3.54 -8.65 -5.30
CA MET A 36 3.52 -9.42 -4.04
C MET A 36 3.60 -10.93 -4.28
N GLN A 37 4.60 -11.41 -5.02
CA GLN A 37 4.65 -12.80 -5.50
C GLN A 37 4.40 -13.88 -4.42
N CYS A 38 5.00 -13.75 -3.24
CA CYS A 38 4.88 -14.77 -2.18
C CYS A 38 3.67 -14.57 -1.25
N PHE A 39 2.96 -13.46 -1.43
CA PHE A 39 1.76 -13.10 -0.68
C PHE A 39 0.60 -12.68 -1.60
N ASP A 40 0.65 -13.17 -2.85
CA ASP A 40 -0.26 -12.88 -3.95
C ASP A 40 -1.66 -13.38 -3.56
N ASP A 41 -2.67 -12.52 -3.70
CA ASP A 41 -4.08 -12.86 -3.47
C ASP A 41 -4.36 -13.42 -2.05
N LYS A 42 -3.58 -13.00 -1.05
CA LYS A 42 -3.76 -13.45 0.36
C LYS A 42 -4.19 -12.35 1.33
N VAL A 43 -4.05 -11.08 0.96
CA VAL A 43 -4.22 -9.97 1.92
C VAL A 43 -5.70 -9.75 2.26
N SER A 44 -6.01 -9.74 3.55
CA SER A 44 -7.34 -9.37 4.09
C SER A 44 -7.33 -8.13 4.99
N SER A 45 -6.17 -7.73 5.52
CA SER A 45 -6.00 -6.44 6.22
C SER A 45 -4.59 -5.88 6.08
N ALA A 46 -4.43 -4.56 6.25
CA ALA A 46 -3.12 -3.92 6.11
C ALA A 46 -3.00 -2.69 7.00
N LYS A 47 -1.79 -2.38 7.45
CA LYS A 47 -1.44 -1.11 8.11
C LYS A 47 -0.03 -0.69 7.72
N TRP A 48 0.32 0.57 7.96
CA TRP A 48 1.62 1.10 7.59
C TRP A 48 2.07 2.20 8.55
N VAL A 49 3.36 2.51 8.50
CA VAL A 49 3.98 3.57 9.29
C VAL A 49 5.14 4.19 8.50
N GLY A 50 5.50 5.44 8.79
CA GLY A 50 6.67 6.09 8.21
C GLY A 50 6.56 6.48 6.72
N LEU A 51 5.42 6.21 6.08
CA LEU A 51 5.16 6.65 4.70
C LEU A 51 5.01 8.18 4.62
N PRO A 52 5.35 8.81 3.46
CA PRO A 52 5.14 10.24 3.25
C PRO A 52 3.67 10.57 3.43
N ARG A 53 3.36 11.66 4.13
CA ARG A 53 1.98 12.09 4.38
C ARG A 53 1.49 13.12 3.38
N ALA A 54 2.39 13.96 2.89
CA ALA A 54 2.09 15.03 1.94
C ALA A 54 2.40 14.57 0.52
N GLY A 55 1.51 14.90 -0.42
CA GLY A 55 1.64 14.57 -1.83
C GLY A 55 0.75 15.45 -2.69
N GLN A 56 0.72 15.21 -3.99
CA GLN A 56 -0.05 15.97 -4.97
C GLN A 56 -1.50 15.48 -5.09
N ILE A 57 -1.79 14.26 -4.63
CA ILE A 57 -3.15 13.68 -4.69
C ILE A 57 -3.99 14.26 -3.55
N HIS A 58 -4.71 15.34 -3.84
CA HIS A 58 -5.48 16.11 -2.85
C HIS A 58 -4.64 16.59 -1.65
N GLY A 59 -3.36 16.94 -1.89
CA GLY A 59 -2.45 17.39 -0.84
C GLY A 59 -1.86 16.26 0.02
N LYS A 60 -2.14 14.99 -0.31
CA LYS A 60 -1.69 13.82 0.44
C LYS A 60 -1.00 12.80 -0.46
N SER A 61 -0.16 11.97 0.15
CA SER A 61 0.24 10.71 -0.47
C SER A 61 -0.79 9.63 -0.17
N HIS A 62 -0.87 8.63 -1.04
CA HIS A 62 -1.78 7.50 -0.90
C HIS A 62 -1.02 6.19 -1.09
N ILE A 63 -1.50 5.14 -0.44
CA ILE A 63 -1.10 3.78 -0.75
C ILE A 63 -2.22 3.17 -1.60
N ALA A 64 -1.87 2.65 -2.77
CA ALA A 64 -2.80 2.03 -3.71
C ALA A 64 -2.58 0.52 -3.77
N PHE A 65 -3.68 -0.22 -3.76
CA PHE A 65 -3.73 -1.68 -3.81
C PHE A 65 -4.43 -2.11 -5.10
N TYR A 66 -3.76 -2.96 -5.88
CA TYR A 66 -4.21 -3.39 -7.20
C TYR A 66 -4.53 -4.88 -7.19
N THR A 67 -5.57 -5.26 -7.95
CA THR A 67 -5.94 -6.68 -8.15
C THR A 67 -5.12 -7.38 -9.22
N SER A 68 -4.10 -6.71 -9.74
CA SER A 68 -3.28 -7.21 -10.81
C SER A 68 -1.83 -6.81 -10.54
N LYS A 69 -0.91 -7.55 -11.16
CA LYS A 69 0.51 -7.23 -11.11
C LYS A 69 0.78 -5.93 -11.86
N ASP A 70 1.96 -5.38 -11.63
CA ASP A 70 2.51 -4.21 -12.33
C ASP A 70 1.72 -2.91 -12.09
N CYS A 71 0.91 -2.87 -11.02
CA CYS A 71 0.14 -1.70 -10.59
C CYS A 71 -0.77 -1.15 -11.68
N VAL A 72 -1.44 -2.06 -12.38
CA VAL A 72 -2.45 -1.75 -13.39
C VAL A 72 -3.82 -2.32 -13.00
N GLY A 73 -4.86 -1.87 -13.69
CA GLY A 73 -6.21 -2.41 -13.52
C GLY A 73 -6.95 -1.91 -12.28
N PRO A 74 -7.97 -2.66 -11.82
CA PRO A 74 -8.80 -2.28 -10.68
C PRO A 74 -7.97 -2.10 -9.41
N HIS A 75 -8.23 -1.01 -8.70
CA HIS A 75 -7.51 -0.68 -7.49
C HIS A 75 -8.36 0.14 -6.52
N ILE A 76 -7.91 0.17 -5.27
CA ILE A 76 -8.34 1.15 -4.26
C ILE A 76 -7.11 1.94 -3.82
N HIS A 77 -7.32 3.11 -3.24
CA HIS A 77 -6.25 3.85 -2.60
C HIS A 77 -6.73 4.49 -1.29
N LEU A 78 -5.80 4.61 -0.34
CA LEU A 78 -6.05 5.15 0.99
C LEU A 78 -4.96 6.17 1.32
N PRO A 79 -5.28 7.30 1.98
CA PRO A 79 -4.26 8.26 2.35
C PRO A 79 -3.27 7.64 3.35
N THR A 80 -1.98 7.85 3.12
CA THR A 80 -0.89 7.27 3.93
C THR A 80 -0.82 7.84 5.34
N ASP A 81 -1.47 8.97 5.61
CA ASP A 81 -1.63 9.51 6.96
C ASP A 81 -2.70 8.77 7.80
N ALA A 82 -3.40 7.79 7.19
CA ALA A 82 -4.47 7.01 7.79
C ALA A 82 -5.59 7.86 8.44
N PHE A 83 -5.76 9.11 8.00
CA PHE A 83 -6.80 10.00 8.48
C PHE A 83 -7.96 10.04 7.49
N ILE A 84 -9.05 9.33 7.84
CA ILE A 84 -10.23 9.16 6.99
C ILE A 84 -11.47 9.44 7.83
N ASN A 85 -12.39 10.26 7.30
CA ASN A 85 -13.67 10.60 7.92
C ASN A 85 -13.55 11.07 9.39
N GLY A 86 -12.53 11.89 9.70
CA GLY A 86 -12.31 12.43 11.04
C GLY A 86 -11.63 11.48 12.03
N LYS A 87 -11.29 10.25 11.61
CA LYS A 87 -10.63 9.25 12.47
C LYS A 87 -9.17 9.05 12.04
N ARG A 88 -8.26 9.13 13.01
CA ARG A 88 -6.83 8.78 12.84
C ARG A 88 -6.65 7.27 12.89
N ASP A 89 -5.53 6.79 12.34
CA ASP A 89 -5.14 5.38 12.34
C ASP A 89 -6.23 4.47 11.77
N ASN A 90 -6.99 4.98 10.81
CA ASN A 90 -8.11 4.28 10.18
C ASN A 90 -7.61 3.38 9.04
N PHE A 91 -6.77 2.42 9.42
CA PHE A 91 -6.23 1.40 8.53
C PHE A 91 -7.32 0.41 8.09
N PRO A 92 -7.19 -0.24 6.91
CA PRO A 92 -8.14 -1.24 6.46
C PRO A 92 -8.02 -2.52 7.29
N THR A 93 -8.84 -2.62 8.36
CA THR A 93 -8.95 -3.84 9.18
C THR A 93 -9.67 -4.98 8.44
N ASN A 94 -10.40 -4.67 7.38
CA ASN A 94 -11.14 -5.66 6.60
C ASN A 94 -11.28 -5.20 5.14
N LEU A 95 -10.49 -5.80 4.25
CA LEU A 95 -10.47 -5.48 2.82
C LEU A 95 -11.71 -5.97 2.06
N ARG A 96 -12.58 -6.79 2.66
CA ARG A 96 -13.89 -7.15 2.07
C ARG A 96 -14.75 -5.91 1.84
N LYS A 97 -14.65 -4.90 2.71
CA LYS A 97 -15.35 -3.62 2.59
C LYS A 97 -14.96 -2.82 1.35
N TYR A 98 -13.81 -3.16 0.76
CA TYR A 98 -13.24 -2.52 -0.41
C TYR A 98 -13.23 -3.45 -1.63
N ALA A 99 -13.90 -4.61 -1.55
CA ALA A 99 -13.86 -5.68 -2.56
C ALA A 99 -12.45 -6.22 -2.90
N MET A 100 -11.46 -6.01 -2.02
CA MET A 100 -10.04 -6.37 -2.21
C MET A 100 -9.56 -7.58 -1.39
N ASN A 101 -10.46 -8.24 -0.66
CA ASN A 101 -10.09 -9.43 0.12
C ASN A 101 -9.53 -10.52 -0.79
N ASP A 102 -8.35 -11.06 -0.45
CA ASP A 102 -7.70 -12.17 -1.16
C ASP A 102 -7.52 -11.90 -2.66
N LYS A 103 -7.28 -10.64 -3.03
CA LYS A 103 -7.13 -10.21 -4.43
C LYS A 103 -5.95 -9.29 -4.68
N LEU A 104 -5.26 -8.85 -3.63
CA LEU A 104 -4.18 -7.88 -3.77
C LEU A 104 -2.96 -8.58 -4.35
N SER A 105 -2.54 -8.16 -5.55
CA SER A 105 -1.39 -8.72 -6.26
C SER A 105 -0.21 -7.73 -6.37
N SER A 106 -0.48 -6.43 -6.31
CA SER A 106 0.57 -5.40 -6.25
C SER A 106 0.11 -4.14 -5.51
N PHE A 107 1.06 -3.32 -5.08
CA PHE A 107 0.79 -2.03 -4.45
C PHE A 107 1.83 -0.97 -4.82
N MET A 108 1.46 0.30 -4.63
CA MET A 108 2.33 1.45 -4.87
C MET A 108 2.03 2.59 -3.91
N ILE A 109 3.06 3.35 -3.54
CA ILE A 109 2.86 4.63 -2.86
C ILE A 109 2.74 5.74 -3.91
N TRP A 110 1.58 6.36 -3.99
CA TRP A 110 1.31 7.53 -4.81
C TRP A 110 1.64 8.80 -4.03
N GLU A 111 2.53 9.60 -4.57
CA GLU A 111 2.93 10.88 -4.01
C GLU A 111 2.70 11.97 -5.04
N THR A 112 3.16 11.77 -6.27
CA THR A 112 2.98 12.74 -7.36
C THR A 112 1.98 12.29 -8.42
N SER A 113 1.86 10.99 -8.68
CA SER A 113 0.94 10.46 -9.68
C SER A 113 0.48 9.03 -9.36
N GLU A 114 -0.55 8.58 -10.07
CA GLU A 114 -1.08 7.22 -10.03
C GLU A 114 -0.29 6.23 -10.91
N LYS A 115 0.75 6.71 -11.61
CA LYS A 115 1.59 5.91 -12.51
C LYS A 115 2.89 5.48 -11.83
N ALA A 116 3.34 4.27 -12.14
CA ALA A 116 4.66 3.81 -11.75
C ALA A 116 5.73 4.49 -12.62
N THR A 117 6.49 5.42 -12.04
CA THR A 117 7.60 6.11 -12.72
C THR A 117 8.97 5.66 -12.21
N ASN A 118 9.02 5.01 -11.05
CA ASN A 118 10.25 4.54 -10.40
C ASN A 118 10.42 3.02 -10.56
N GLY A 119 9.88 2.49 -11.65
CA GLY A 119 10.00 1.08 -12.04
C GLY A 119 9.06 0.14 -11.29
N ILE A 120 9.25 -1.15 -11.57
CA ILE A 120 8.48 -2.26 -11.02
C ILE A 120 9.47 -3.24 -10.38
N THR A 121 9.14 -3.73 -9.20
CA THR A 121 9.91 -4.76 -8.52
C THR A 121 9.00 -5.84 -8.00
N THR A 122 9.53 -7.06 -7.89
CA THR A 122 8.83 -8.19 -7.32
C THR A 122 9.39 -8.48 -5.94
N THR A 123 8.51 -8.51 -4.94
CA THR A 123 8.86 -8.78 -3.56
C THR A 123 8.51 -10.23 -3.21
N CYS A 124 9.45 -10.88 -2.55
CA CYS A 124 9.24 -12.14 -1.87
C CYS A 124 10.26 -12.21 -0.72
N LYS A 125 9.82 -11.83 0.49
CA LYS A 125 10.60 -12.10 1.71
C LYS A 125 10.21 -13.48 2.24
N TRP A 126 11.20 -14.35 2.42
CA TRP A 126 11.09 -15.65 3.12
C TRP A 126 11.59 -15.50 4.54
#